data_AF-A0A930RR00-F1
#
_entry.id   AF-A0A930RR00-F1
#
_cell.length_a   1.000
_cell.length_b   1.000
_cell.length_c   1.000
_cell.angle_alpha   90.00
_cell.angle_beta   90.00
_cell.angle_gamma   90.00
#
_symmetry.space_group_name_H-M   'P 1'
#
loop_
_entity.id
_entity.type
_entity.pdbx_description
1 polymer ?
#
loop_
_entity_poly.entity_id
_entity_poly.type
_entity_poly.pdbx_seq_one_letter_code
_entity_poly.pdbx_strand_id
1 'polypeptide(L)' 'MVERIKKARLIYNPTSGQEIIKKNIAEVLDVLEDVGYETSAYQTTPEPFSAQNEAERAAKAGFDLIIA' A
#
# COMPACT_ATOMS: atom_id res chain seq x y z
N MET A 1 -24.75 8.42 11.10
CA MET A 1 -24.06 7.61 10.07
C MET A 1 -22.72 7.24 10.67
N VAL A 2 -22.36 5.96 10.73
CA VAL A 2 -21.01 5.57 11.20
C VAL A 2 -20.05 5.92 10.08
N GLU A 3 -19.08 6.78 10.37
CA GLU A 3 -18.03 7.10 9.41
C GLU A 3 -17.19 5.83 9.17
N ARG A 4 -17.15 5.36 7.92
CA ARG A 4 -16.42 4.14 7.56
C ARG A 4 -14.93 4.50 7.49
N ILE A 5 -14.10 3.79 8.26
CA ILE A 5 -12.64 3.88 8.15
C ILE A 5 -12.23 3.54 6.71
N LYS A 6 -11.50 4.44 6.06
CA LYS A 6 -11.01 4.24 4.69
C LYS A 6 -9.80 3.30 4.71
N LYS A 7 -9.66 2.44 3.71
CA LYS A 7 -8.54 1.50 3.59
C LYS A 7 -7.50 1.97 2.58
N ALA A 8 -6.22 1.91 2.94
CA ALA A 8 -5.10 2.22 2.04
C ALA A 8 -4.18 1.00 1.84
N ARG A 9 -3.76 0.77 0.59
CA ARG A 9 -2.77 -0.26 0.21
C ARG A 9 -1.53 0.40 -0.36
N LEU A 10 -0.40 0.26 0.33
CA LEU A 10 0.92 0.58 -0.21
C LEU A 10 1.46 -0.64 -0.97
N ILE A 11 1.79 -0.48 -2.24
CA ILE A 11 2.48 -1.45 -3.07
C ILE A 11 3.90 -0.91 -3.25
N TYR A 12 4.94 -1.71 -2.99
CA TYR A 12 6.30 -1.23 -3.16
C TYR A 12 7.22 -2.30 -3.72
N ASN A 13 8.20 -1.86 -4.52
CA ASN A 13 9.28 -2.72 -4.98
C ASN A 13 10.51 -2.58 -4.06
N PRO A 14 10.96 -3.66 -3.40
CA PRO A 14 12.05 -3.59 -2.43
C PRO A 14 13.40 -3.20 -3.04
N THR A 15 13.58 -3.32 -4.35
CA THR A 15 14.82 -2.96 -5.06
C THR A 15 14.72 -1.64 -5.82
N SER A 16 13.57 -0.97 -5.79
CA SER A 16 13.38 0.33 -6.45
C SER A 16 13.92 1.48 -5.60
N GLY A 17 14.45 2.52 -6.25
CA GLY A 17 14.78 3.81 -5.61
C GLY A 17 15.75 3.71 -4.42
N GLN A 18 17.01 3.34 -4.66
CA GLN A 18 18.09 3.23 -3.65
C GLN A 18 17.69 2.45 -2.37
N GLU A 19 16.67 1.58 -2.46
CA GLU A 19 16.08 0.85 -1.32
C GLU A 19 15.54 1.75 -0.20
N ILE A 20 15.24 3.02 -0.51
CA ILE A 20 14.77 4.02 0.46
C ILE A 20 13.42 3.62 1.03
N ILE A 21 12.50 3.18 0.17
CA ILE A 21 11.15 2.81 0.61
C ILE A 21 11.21 1.71 1.65
N LYS A 22 12.03 0.67 1.45
CA LYS A 22 12.14 -0.44 2.41
C LYS A 22 12.50 0.03 3.83
N LYS A 23 13.28 1.11 3.97
CA LYS A 23 13.66 1.70 5.26
C LYS A 23 12.55 2.58 5.85
N ASN A 24 11.71 3.16 5.01
CA ASN A 24 10.71 4.15 5.39
C ASN A 24 9.27 3.61 5.39
N ILE A 25 9.04 2.31 5.14
CA ILE A 25 7.69 1.71 5.13
C ILE A 25 6.94 2.05 6.42
N ALA A 26 7.57 1.87 7.58
CA ALA A 26 6.94 2.14 8.87
C ALA A 26 6.44 3.59 8.96
N GLU A 27 7.30 4.55 8.62
CA GLU A 27 6.95 5.98 8.62
C GLU A 27 5.80 6.30 7.65
N VAL A 28 5.79 5.69 6.45
CA VAL A 28 4.69 5.87 5.49
C VAL A 28 3.37 5.32 6.04
N LEU A 29 3.39 4.15 6.68
CA LEU A 29 2.20 3.57 7.28
C LEU A 29 1.70 4.42 8.45
N ASP A 30 2.59 4.86 9.34
CA ASP A 30 2.27 5.74 10.47
C ASP A 30 1.58 7.03 9.99
N VAL A 31 2.12 7.69 8.95
CA VAL A 31 1.53 8.91 8.38
C VAL A 31 0.13 8.66 7.81
N LEU A 32 -0.09 7.51 7.18
CA LEU A 32 -1.39 7.16 6.61
C LEU A 32 -2.42 6.81 7.71
N GLU A 33 -1.99 6.16 8.78
CA GLU A 33 -2.85 5.83 9.93
C GLU A 33 -3.20 7.08 10.75
N ASP A 34 -2.25 7.99 10.95
CA ASP A 34 -2.46 9.28 11.64
C ASP A 34 -3.54 10.15 10.96
N VAL A 35 -3.68 10.05 9.63
CA VAL A 35 -4.73 10.76 8.88
C VAL A 35 -6.03 9.96 8.71
N GLY A 36 -6.13 8.79 9.37
CA GLY A 36 -7.36 8.03 9.52
C GLY A 36 -7.60 6.90 8.51
N TYR A 37 -6.56 6.42 7.82
CA TYR A 37 -6.67 5.19 7.02
C TYR A 37 -6.36 3.95 7.86
N GLU A 38 -7.07 2.84 7.60
CA GLU A 38 -6.59 1.50 7.92
C GLU A 38 -5.60 1.08 6.83
N THR A 39 -4.35 0.84 7.19
CA THR A 39 -3.28 0.70 6.20
C THR A 39 -2.73 -0.71 6.12
N SER A 40 -2.13 -1.04 4.97
CA SER A 40 -1.42 -2.29 4.77
C SER A 40 -0.47 -2.17 3.60
N ALA A 41 0.62 -2.94 3.62
CA ALA A 41 1.63 -2.93 2.58
C ALA A 41 1.67 -4.26 1.80
N TYR A 42 2.15 -4.21 0.56
CA TYR A 42 2.48 -5.35 -0.28
C TYR A 42 3.83 -5.11 -0.95
N GLN A 43 4.75 -6.03 -0.71
CA GLN A 43 6.04 -6.05 -1.39
C GLN A 43 5.90 -6.82 -2.70
N THR A 44 6.27 -6.21 -3.83
CA THR A 44 6.24 -6.90 -5.13
C THR A 44 7.24 -8.05 -5.19
N THR A 45 6.90 -9.08 -5.94
CA THR A 45 7.78 -10.19 -6.32
C THR A 45 8.35 -9.97 -7.73
N PRO A 46 9.38 -10.74 -8.15
CA PRO A 46 9.87 -10.72 -9.53
C PRO A 46 8.88 -11.28 -10.57
N GLU A 47 7.72 -11.79 -10.14
CA GLU A 47 6.72 -12.31 -11.06
C GLU A 47 6.18 -11.19 -11.96
N PRO A 48 5.94 -11.47 -13.25
CA PRO A 48 5.34 -10.51 -14.16
C PRO A 48 4.05 -9.94 -13.57
N PHE A 49 3.89 -8.62 -13.68
CA PHE A 49 2.69 -7.90 -13.23
C PHE A 49 2.41 -7.98 -11.72
N SER A 50 3.38 -8.32 -10.86
CA SER A 50 3.16 -8.39 -9.40
C SER A 50 2.45 -7.15 -8.81
N ALA A 51 2.89 -5.94 -9.16
CA ALA A 51 2.25 -4.70 -8.72
C ALA A 51 0.82 -4.53 -9.28
N GLN A 52 0.62 -4.83 -10.57
CA GLN A 52 -0.69 -4.72 -11.22
C GLN A 52 -1.70 -5.71 -10.63
N ASN A 53 -1.27 -6.96 -10.41
CA ASN A 53 -2.12 -8.01 -9.82
C ASN A 53 -2.55 -7.63 -8.39
N GLU A 54 -1.64 -7.07 -7.60
CA GLU A 54 -1.97 -6.56 -6.27
C GLU A 54 -2.92 -5.36 -6.34
N ALA A 55 -2.70 -4.42 -7.24
CA ALA A 55 -3.59 -3.27 -7.41
C ALA A 55 -5.01 -3.73 -7.80
N GLU A 56 -5.13 -4.71 -8.70
CA GLU A 56 -6.42 -5.30 -9.07
C GLU A 56 -7.10 -5.98 -7.88
N ARG A 57 -6.35 -6.75 -7.09
CA ARG A 57 -6.85 -7.41 -5.87
C ARG A 57 -7.32 -6.39 -4.84
N ALA A 58 -6.54 -5.33 -4.59
CA ALA A 58 -6.87 -4.28 -3.64
C ALA A 58 -8.11 -3.48 -4.08
N ALA A 59 -8.23 -3.16 -5.37
CA ALA A 59 -9.42 -2.51 -5.90
C ALA A 59 -10.68 -3.36 -5.70
N LYS A 60 -10.61 -4.67 -6.01
CA LYS A 60 -11.72 -5.62 -5.78
C LYS A 60 -12.06 -5.81 -4.30
N ALA A 61 -11.07 -5.68 -3.41
CA ALA A 61 -11.25 -5.76 -1.96
C ALA A 61 -11.81 -4.46 -1.34
N GLY A 62 -12.06 -3.43 -2.13
CA GLY A 62 -12.67 -2.18 -1.66
C GLY A 62 -11.72 -1.23 -0.94
N PHE A 63 -10.42 -1.28 -1.28
CA PHE A 63 -9.47 -0.25 -0.83
C PHE A 63 -9.85 1.11 -1.43
N ASP A 64 -9.83 2.16 -0.60
CA ASP A 64 -10.17 3.53 -1.00
C ASP A 64 -8.95 4.24 -1.63
N LEU A 65 -7.73 3.82 -1.29
CA LEU A 65 -6.48 4.37 -1.80
C LEU A 65 -5.46 3.26 -2.10
N ILE A 66 -4.80 3.36 -3.25
CA ILE A 66 -3.67 2.50 -3.66
C ILE A 66 -2.48 3.41 -3.97
N ILE A 67 -1.33 3.12 -3.37
CA ILE A 67 -0.07 3.86 -3.53
C ILE A 67 0.96 2.88 -4.10
N ALA A 68 1.74 3.27 -5.11
CA ALA A 68 2.71 2.40 -5.79
C ALA A 68 4.05 3.12 -6.05
#